data_AF-A0A0H1B358-F1
#
_entry.id   AF-A0A0H1B358-F1
#
_cell.length_a   1.000
_cell.length_b   1.000
_cell.length_c   1.000
_cell.angle_alpha   90.00
_cell.angle_beta   90.00
_cell.angle_gamma   90.00
#
_symmetry.space_group_name_H-M   'P 1'
#
loop_
_entity.id
_entity.type
_entity.pdbx_description
1 polymer ?
#
loop_
_entity_poly.entity_id
_entity_poly.type
_entity_poly.pdbx_seq_one_letter_code
_entity_poly.pdbx_strand_id
1 'polypeptide(L)'
;MAGGTYDEYVPAYNGAVGEGGGHYFWDKEENIWWTWDTPEAIKKKMQPIMVARGVGGAFAWALGEDGPEFTRLQALTEGLREIGTVE
;
A
#
# COMPACT_ATOMS: atom_id res chain seq x y z
N MET A 1 9.83 -22.38 17.55
CA MET A 1 9.09 -21.16 17.94
C MET A 1 10.15 -20.09 18.18
N ALA A 2 10.26 -19.09 17.31
CA ALA A 2 11.25 -18.03 17.48
C ALA A 2 10.87 -17.22 18.73
N GLY A 3 11.73 -17.23 19.75
CA GLY A 3 11.53 -16.57 21.04
C GLY A 3 12.06 -15.14 21.07
N GLY A 4 11.83 -14.37 19.99
CA GLY A 4 12.13 -12.95 19.99
C GLY A 4 11.06 -12.21 20.79
N THR A 5 11.47 -11.38 21.74
CA THR A 5 10.62 -10.31 22.26
C THR A 5 10.27 -9.42 21.09
N TYR A 6 9.00 -9.31 20.71
CA TYR A 6 8.58 -8.32 19.71
C TYR A 6 9.04 -6.96 20.21
N ASP A 7 9.86 -6.26 19.43
CA ASP A 7 10.24 -4.89 19.74
C ASP A 7 8.96 -4.06 19.94
N GLU A 8 9.03 -3.11 20.86
CA GLU A 8 7.95 -2.17 21.12
C GLU A 8 7.47 -1.60 19.78
N TYR A 9 6.15 -1.60 19.55
CA TYR A 9 5.58 -1.04 18.33
C TYR A 9 6.02 0.42 18.20
N VAL A 10 7.04 0.66 17.39
CA VAL A 10 7.45 2.00 17.00
C VAL A 10 6.52 2.42 15.87
N PRO A 11 5.64 3.42 16.05
CA PRO A 11 4.83 3.92 14.96
C PRO A 11 5.78 4.38 13.87
N ALA A 12 5.72 3.75 12.69
CA ALA A 12 6.58 4.06 11.57
C ALA A 12 6.30 5.48 11.07
N TYR A 13 6.91 6.47 11.73
CA TYR A 13 6.98 7.85 11.28
C TYR A 13 8.39 8.11 10.73
N ASN A 14 8.66 7.47 9.59
CA ASN A 14 9.70 7.84 8.61
C ASN A 14 9.43 7.07 7.30
N GLY A 15 8.24 7.22 6.73
CA GLY A 15 7.92 6.68 5.41
C GLY A 15 8.45 7.60 4.33
N ALA A 16 9.58 7.28 3.71
CA ALA A 16 10.07 8.01 2.56
C ALA A 16 9.32 7.54 1.29
N VAL A 17 9.05 8.47 0.39
CA VAL A 17 8.50 8.16 -0.93
C VAL A 17 9.67 8.18 -1.91
N GLY A 18 9.93 7.05 -2.56
CA GLY A 18 10.95 6.97 -3.60
C GLY A 18 10.57 7.79 -4.84
N GLU A 19 11.53 8.09 -5.71
CA GLU A 19 11.29 8.86 -6.94
C GLU A 19 10.19 8.25 -7.84
N GLY A 20 10.05 6.91 -7.80
CA GLY A 20 8.98 6.18 -8.50
C GLY A 20 7.61 6.20 -7.81
N GLY A 21 7.45 6.88 -6.67
CA GLY A 21 6.20 6.97 -5.92
C GLY A 21 5.92 5.81 -4.95
N GLY A 22 6.86 4.87 -4.80
CA GLY A 22 6.75 3.76 -3.85
C GLY A 22 7.08 4.20 -2.42
N HIS A 23 6.37 3.64 -1.43
CA HIS A 23 6.61 3.90 -0.02
C HIS A 23 7.53 2.84 0.57
N TYR A 24 8.46 3.29 1.41
CA TYR A 24 9.41 2.40 2.06
C TYR A 24 9.81 2.92 3.44
N PHE A 25 10.37 2.00 4.22
CA PHE A 25 11.09 2.31 5.45
C PHE A 25 12.45 1.65 5.41
N TRP A 26 13.44 2.32 5.99
CA TRP A 26 14.78 1.80 6.16
C TRP A 26 15.19 1.92 7.62
N ASP A 27 15.25 0.77 8.29
CA ASP A 27 15.85 0.66 9.61
C ASP A 27 17.37 0.54 9.46
N LYS A 28 18.09 1.60 9.83
CA LYS A 28 19.56 1.64 9.76
C LYS A 28 20.21 0.84 10.88
N GLU A 29 19.56 0.72 12.03
CA GLU A 29 20.12 0.05 13.20
C GLU A 29 20.07 -1.46 12.99
N GLU A 30 18.91 -1.97 12.60
CA GLU A 30 18.70 -3.40 12.35
C GLU A 30 19.04 -3.84 10.92
N ASN A 31 19.37 -2.88 10.03
CA ASN A 31 19.68 -3.11 8.62
C ASN A 31 18.55 -3.83 7.86
N ILE A 32 17.30 -3.43 8.14
CA ILE A 32 16.07 -3.99 7.55
C ILE A 32 15.40 -2.95 6.66
N TRP A 33 15.06 -3.36 5.44
CA TRP A 33 14.30 -2.56 4.49
C TRP A 33 12.99 -3.24 4.14
N TRP A 34 11.90 -2.46 4.07
CA TRP A 34 10.62 -2.96 3.59
C TRP A 34 9.83 -1.88 2.86
N THR A 35 8.91 -2.33 2.01
CA THR A 35 8.03 -1.49 1.19
C THR A 35 6.60 -1.93 1.31
N TRP A 36 5.69 -0.98 1.11
CA TRP A 36 4.27 -1.25 1.08
C TRP A 36 3.55 -0.22 0.22
N ASP A 37 2.29 -0.49 -0.06
CA ASP A 37 1.38 0.49 -0.64
C ASP A 37 0.58 1.22 0.45
N THR A 38 0.55 2.55 0.35
CA THR A 38 -0.37 3.40 1.12
C THR A 38 -1.69 3.58 0.36
N PRO A 39 -2.77 3.96 1.06
CA PRO A 39 -4.02 4.36 0.41
C PRO A 39 -3.83 5.36 -0.74
N GLU A 40 -2.97 6.37 -0.54
CA GLU A 40 -2.65 7.40 -1.53
C GLU A 40 -1.91 6.81 -2.74
N ALA A 41 -0.95 5.91 -2.50
CA ALA A 41 -0.21 5.23 -3.56
C ALA A 41 -1.15 4.35 -4.41
N ILE A 42 -2.11 3.66 -3.79
CA ILE A 42 -3.11 2.84 -4.50
C ILE A 42 -3.95 3.71 -5.43
N LYS A 43 -4.52 4.81 -4.93
CA LYS A 43 -5.33 5.71 -5.77
C LYS A 43 -4.54 6.29 -6.95
N LYS A 44 -3.29 6.69 -6.71
CA LYS A 44 -2.39 7.22 -7.74
C LYS A 44 -2.09 6.22 -8.87
N LYS A 45 -2.23 4.91 -8.64
CA LYS A 45 -2.06 3.87 -9.68
C LYS A 45 -3.24 3.83 -10.67
N MET A 46 -4.45 4.18 -10.24
CA MET A 46 -5.67 3.93 -11.01
C MET A 46 -5.69 4.69 -12.34
N GLN A 47 -5.60 6.02 -12.31
CA GLN A 47 -5.67 6.82 -13.53
C GLN A 47 -4.53 6.53 -14.54
N PRO A 48 -3.24 6.63 -14.18
CA PRO A 48 -2.16 6.51 -15.15
C PRO A 48 -1.94 5.08 -15.67
N ILE A 49 -2.38 4.04 -14.95
CA ILE A 49 -2.23 2.65 -15.40
C ILE A 49 -3.51 2.18 -16.06
N MET A 50 -4.66 2.31 -15.39
CA MET A 50 -5.89 1.71 -15.86
C MET A 50 -6.46 2.41 -17.09
N VAL A 51 -6.56 3.73 -17.04
CA VAL A 51 -7.09 4.51 -18.17
C VAL A 51 -6.09 4.50 -19.33
N ALA A 52 -4.82 4.77 -19.07
CA ALA A 52 -3.82 4.87 -20.14
C ALA A 52 -3.55 3.52 -20.85
N ARG A 53 -3.77 2.39 -20.18
CA ARG A 53 -3.51 1.04 -20.73
C ARG A 53 -4.77 0.24 -21.02
N GLY A 54 -5.95 0.76 -20.71
CA GLY A 54 -7.23 0.08 -20.93
C GLY A 54 -7.39 -1.22 -20.14
N VAL A 55 -6.86 -1.31 -18.92
CA VAL A 55 -7.04 -2.52 -18.09
C VAL A 55 -8.35 -2.47 -17.30
N GLY A 56 -9.04 -3.59 -17.18
CA GLY A 56 -10.44 -3.65 -16.74
C GLY A 56 -10.69 -3.71 -15.23
N GLY A 57 -9.66 -3.71 -14.38
CA GLY A 57 -9.84 -3.83 -12.94
C GLY A 57 -8.54 -3.83 -12.15
N ALA A 58 -8.67 -3.89 -10.82
CA ALA A 58 -7.57 -4.03 -9.88
C ALA A 58 -7.76 -5.28 -9.01
N PHE A 59 -6.65 -5.84 -8.55
CA PHE A 59 -6.60 -7.01 -7.66
C PHE A 59 -5.55 -6.76 -6.57
N ALA A 60 -5.84 -7.21 -5.35
CA ALA A 60 -4.93 -7.12 -4.21
C ALA A 60 -4.85 -8.48 -3.49
N TRP A 61 -3.66 -8.84 -3.04
CA TRP A 61 -3.39 -10.03 -2.25
C TRP A 61 -2.67 -9.64 -0.94
N ALA A 62 -3.10 -10.09 0.24
CA ALA A 62 -4.35 -10.76 0.57
C ALA A 62 -5.26 -9.89 1.44
N LEU A 63 -6.58 -10.15 1.42
CA LEU A 63 -7.56 -9.37 2.21
C LEU A 63 -7.24 -9.39 3.72
N GLY A 64 -6.67 -10.49 4.23
CA GLY A 64 -6.26 -10.60 5.63
C GLY A 64 -5.06 -9.73 6.02
N GLU A 65 -4.35 -9.14 5.06
CA GLU A 65 -3.16 -8.30 5.29
C GLU A 65 -3.49 -6.80 5.30
N ASP A 66 -4.74 -6.40 5.05
CA ASP A 66 -5.18 -4.99 5.00
C ASP A 66 -5.35 -4.35 6.41
N GLY A 67 -5.31 -5.18 7.45
CA GLY A 67 -5.60 -4.74 8.81
C GLY A 67 -7.10 -4.56 9.08
N PRO A 68 -7.48 -4.29 10.33
CA PRO A 68 -8.88 -4.30 10.76
C PRO A 68 -9.74 -3.18 10.15
N GLU A 69 -9.13 -2.08 9.72
CA GLU A 69 -9.83 -0.94 9.11
C GLU A 69 -10.05 -1.09 7.60
N PHE A 70 -9.46 -2.10 6.94
CA PHE A 70 -9.60 -2.35 5.50
C PHE A 70 -9.31 -1.13 4.61
N THR A 71 -8.31 -0.33 5.00
CA THR A 71 -8.01 0.96 4.35
C THR A 71 -7.53 0.82 2.90
N ARG A 72 -6.86 -0.27 2.53
CA ARG A 72 -6.37 -0.50 1.16
C ARG A 72 -7.52 -0.96 0.27
N LEU A 73 -8.44 -1.79 0.77
CA LEU A 73 -9.67 -2.14 0.07
C LEU A 73 -10.53 -0.90 -0.19
N GLN A 74 -10.70 -0.02 0.80
CA GLN A 74 -11.39 1.25 0.63
C GLN A 74 -10.72 2.12 -0.44
N ALA A 75 -9.41 2.32 -0.36
CA ALA A 75 -8.68 3.10 -1.36
C ALA A 75 -8.77 2.52 -2.77
N LEU A 76 -8.74 1.20 -2.90
CA LEU A 76 -8.88 0.50 -4.18
C LEU A 76 -10.27 0.72 -4.78
N THR A 77 -11.31 0.50 -3.98
CA THR A 77 -12.71 0.67 -4.43
C THR A 77 -13.04 2.12 -4.77
N GLU A 78 -12.59 3.09 -3.97
CA GLU A 78 -12.72 4.52 -4.27
C GLU A 78 -12.01 4.89 -5.56
N GLY A 79 -10.77 4.46 -5.74
CA GLY A 79 -10.00 4.76 -6.95
C GLY A 79 -10.63 4.16 -8.21
N LEU A 80 -11.25 2.98 -8.13
CA LEU A 80 -12.00 2.39 -9.25
C LEU A 80 -13.29 3.15 -9.58
N ARG A 81 -13.98 3.68 -8.57
CA ARG A 81 -15.16 4.55 -8.77
C ARG A 81 -14.80 5.85 -9.46
N GLU A 82 -13.70 6.47 -9.05
CA GLU A 82 -13.22 7.73 -9.62
C GLU A 82 -12.92 7.63 -11.13
N ILE A 83 -12.48 6.45 -11.60
CA ILE A 83 -12.25 6.19 -13.03
C ILE A 83 -13.44 5.53 -13.75
N GLY A 84 -14.59 5.38 -13.08
CA GLY A 84 -15.84 4.88 -13.68
C GLY A 84 -15.88 3.37 -13.97
N THR A 85 -15.06 2.57 -13.29
CA THR A 85 -15.00 1.10 -13.51
C THR A 85 -15.97 0.31 -12.60
N VAL A 86 -16.42 0.91 -11.49
CA VAL A 86 -17.37 0.31 -10.55
C VAL A 86 -18.39 1.36 -10.10
N GLU A 87 -19.63 0.94 -9.80
CA GLU A 87 -20.72 1.81 -9.27
C GLU A 87 -20.55 2.17 -7.77
#